data_AF-A0A2G9QK40-F1
#
_entry.id   AF-A0A2G9QK40-F1
#
_cell.length_a   1.000
_cell.length_b   1.000
_cell.length_c   1.000
_cell.angle_alpha   90.00
_cell.angle_beta   90.00
_cell.angle_gamma   90.00
#
_symmetry.space_group_name_H-M   'P 1'
#
loop_
_entity.id
_entity.type
_entity.pdbx_description
1 polymer ?
#
loop_
_entity_poly.entity_id
_entity_poly.type
_entity_poly.pdbx_seq_one_letter_code
_entity_poly.pdbx_strand_id
1 'polypeptide(L)'
;MSVQDRSKGAIKLRCKLGNKRKNSAPGCMDDGTVLYTIFCKSRKMGYTQQTRKKRKLQDSPPKKMSIQDRNKEAMKLSGKLENKADNYVLVADFVKKFRDGIIRLKENKVTNNLQIRICELDDTMFLGENYRLESWGEVYLSKPTKLEILGLLESSQGMALFPQCIVLVGEERHIYCYRNEVLYLFANSLKELLQDGVPNIDTYYDYPDDISDEV
;
A
#
# COMPACT_ATOMS: atom_id res chain seq x y z
N MET A 1 -50.35 35.98 -34.37
CA MET A 1 -49.82 37.34 -34.21
C MET A 1 -48.42 37.24 -33.61
N SER A 2 -47.46 37.95 -34.24
CA SER A 2 -46.08 38.31 -33.88
C SER A 2 -45.36 37.65 -32.68
N VAL A 3 -44.21 36.98 -32.88
CA VAL A 3 -42.83 37.50 -33.08
C VAL A 3 -42.15 37.86 -31.75
N GLN A 4 -41.10 37.12 -31.35
CA GLN A 4 -39.71 37.62 -31.44
C GLN A 4 -38.63 36.55 -31.20
N ASP A 5 -37.75 36.50 -32.19
CA ASP A 5 -36.50 35.75 -32.33
C ASP A 5 -35.35 36.46 -31.59
N ARG A 6 -34.48 35.70 -30.92
CA ARG A 6 -33.08 36.09 -30.62
C ARG A 6 -32.13 34.91 -30.82
N SER A 7 -31.64 34.84 -32.04
CA SER A 7 -30.33 34.38 -32.50
C SER A 7 -29.10 34.46 -31.55
N LYS A 8 -28.11 33.58 -31.90
CA LYS A 8 -26.63 33.63 -31.73
C LYS A 8 -26.06 32.79 -30.57
N GLY A 9 -25.05 31.92 -30.74
CA GLY A 9 -24.19 31.69 -31.90
C GLY A 9 -23.26 30.48 -31.71
N ALA A 10 -22.90 29.86 -32.83
CA ALA A 10 -21.95 28.75 -32.92
C ALA A 10 -20.51 29.23 -32.77
N ILE A 11 -19.74 28.58 -31.88
CA ILE A 11 -18.30 28.85 -31.73
C ILE A 11 -17.51 27.90 -32.64
N LYS A 12 -16.93 28.51 -33.67
CA LYS A 12 -16.02 27.92 -34.66
C LYS A 12 -14.63 27.76 -34.03
N LEU A 13 -14.24 26.54 -33.66
CA LEU A 13 -12.88 26.27 -33.22
C LEU A 13 -11.93 26.19 -34.43
N ARG A 14 -11.07 27.19 -34.54
CA ARG A 14 -10.04 27.35 -35.57
C ARG A 14 -8.74 26.74 -35.05
N CYS A 15 -8.41 25.51 -35.46
CA CYS A 15 -7.09 24.93 -35.24
C CYS A 15 -6.05 25.70 -36.07
N LYS A 16 -5.13 26.41 -35.41
CA LYS A 16 -3.90 26.90 -36.04
C LYS A 16 -2.83 25.80 -35.95
N LEU A 17 -2.55 25.18 -37.10
CA LEU A 17 -1.32 24.43 -37.34
C LEU A 17 -0.12 25.40 -37.29
N GLY A 18 0.77 25.20 -36.34
CA GLY A 18 2.13 25.74 -36.35
C GLY A 18 3.09 24.67 -36.88
N ASN A 19 3.75 24.98 -37.99
CA ASN A 19 4.65 24.11 -38.74
C ASN A 19 6.13 24.44 -38.41
N LYS A 20 7.02 23.48 -38.71
CA LYS A 20 8.51 23.50 -38.76
C LYS A 20 9.23 23.18 -37.44
N ARG A 21 10.23 22.30 -37.39
CA ARG A 21 11.26 21.94 -38.40
C ARG A 21 11.78 20.51 -38.20
N LYS A 22 12.16 19.89 -39.32
CA LYS A 22 12.90 18.63 -39.47
C LYS A 22 14.34 18.78 -38.96
N ASN A 23 14.94 17.68 -38.49
CA ASN A 23 16.29 17.16 -38.80
C ASN A 23 16.52 15.93 -37.90
N SER A 24 16.46 14.71 -38.46
CA SER A 24 17.60 13.89 -38.94
C SER A 24 17.89 12.75 -37.95
N ALA A 25 17.50 11.53 -38.34
CA ALA A 25 18.08 10.29 -37.81
C ALA A 25 19.55 10.18 -38.29
N PRO A 26 20.44 9.41 -37.63
CA PRO A 26 20.40 7.95 -37.77
C PRO A 26 20.78 7.18 -36.49
N GLY A 27 20.49 5.88 -36.48
CA GLY A 27 21.17 4.92 -35.60
C GLY A 27 20.25 3.86 -35.01
N CYS A 28 20.00 2.79 -35.76
CA CYS A 28 19.61 1.51 -35.18
C CYS A 28 20.80 0.95 -34.41
N MET A 29 20.60 0.55 -33.16
CA MET A 29 21.35 -0.52 -32.50
C MET A 29 20.39 -1.23 -31.53
N ASP A 30 20.48 -2.55 -31.60
CA ASP A 30 19.62 -3.55 -30.98
C ASP A 30 19.86 -3.71 -29.47
N ASP A 31 18.93 -4.45 -28.86
CA ASP A 31 19.03 -5.20 -27.60
C ASP A 31 19.02 -4.46 -26.25
N GLY A 32 17.90 -4.65 -25.54
CA GLY A 32 17.90 -4.87 -24.10
C GLY A 32 17.69 -3.64 -23.21
N THR A 33 16.71 -3.75 -22.31
CA THR A 33 16.47 -2.91 -21.12
C THR A 33 15.62 -1.65 -21.36
N VAL A 34 14.29 -1.81 -21.22
CA VAL A 34 13.37 -0.67 -21.09
C VAL A 34 13.39 -0.17 -19.64
N LEU A 35 14.28 0.78 -19.36
CA LEU A 35 14.23 1.62 -18.16
C LEU A 35 13.18 2.71 -18.37
N TYR A 36 11.97 2.51 -17.82
CA TYR A 36 10.95 3.56 -17.77
C TYR A 36 11.41 4.70 -16.86
N THR A 37 11.95 5.75 -17.46
CA THR A 37 12.13 7.06 -16.81
C THR A 37 10.87 7.89 -17.06
N ILE A 38 10.02 8.04 -16.04
CA ILE A 38 8.91 9.01 -16.10
C ILE A 38 9.43 10.36 -15.61
N PHE A 39 9.69 11.25 -16.57
CA PHE A 39 9.89 12.67 -16.33
C PHE A 39 8.51 13.33 -16.16
N CYS A 40 8.08 13.56 -14.92
CA CYS A 40 6.81 14.23 -14.65
C CYS A 40 6.97 15.75 -14.86
N LYS A 41 6.66 16.23 -16.08
CA LYS A 41 6.47 17.67 -16.33
C LYS A 41 5.21 18.13 -15.63
N SER A 42 5.38 18.97 -14.61
CA SER A 42 4.32 19.65 -13.88
C SER A 42 3.42 20.46 -14.82
N ARG A 43 2.15 20.06 -14.96
CA ARG A 43 1.06 20.95 -15.39
C ARG A 43 0.20 21.27 -14.17
N LYS A 44 0.19 22.54 -13.79
CA LYS A 44 -0.70 23.08 -12.76
C LYS A 44 -2.15 22.95 -13.23
N MET A 45 -2.92 22.08 -12.61
CA MET A 45 -4.38 22.07 -12.66
C MET A 45 -4.88 22.20 -11.22
N GLY A 46 -5.60 23.29 -10.96
CA GLY A 46 -6.05 23.66 -9.63
C GLY A 46 -7.13 22.73 -9.12
N TYR A 47 -6.94 22.26 -7.88
CA TYR A 47 -8.00 21.74 -7.05
C TYR A 47 -8.05 22.56 -5.76
N THR A 48 -9.26 22.97 -5.42
CA THR A 48 -9.66 23.78 -4.27
C THR A 48 -9.11 23.21 -2.96
N GLN A 49 -8.38 24.04 -2.22
CA GLN A 49 -7.91 23.71 -0.88
C GLN A 49 -9.12 23.64 0.06
N GLN A 50 -9.59 22.44 0.37
CA GLN A 50 -10.37 22.23 1.58
C GLN A 50 -9.42 22.29 2.76
N THR A 51 -9.57 23.33 3.56
CA THR A 51 -8.79 23.63 4.76
C THR A 51 -8.86 22.48 5.76
N ARG A 52 -7.77 21.71 5.90
CA ARG A 52 -7.55 20.84 7.06
C ARG A 52 -7.53 21.69 8.32
N LYS A 53 -8.55 21.55 9.17
CA LYS A 53 -8.55 22.07 10.54
C LYS A 53 -7.29 21.55 11.25
N LYS A 54 -6.36 22.45 11.58
CA LYS A 54 -5.24 22.18 12.49
C LYS A 54 -5.82 21.68 13.82
N ARG A 55 -5.69 20.38 14.10
CA ARG A 55 -5.90 19.85 15.45
C ARG A 55 -4.76 20.36 16.33
N LYS A 56 -5.13 20.85 17.52
CA LYS A 56 -4.22 21.46 18.50
C LYS A 56 -3.12 20.47 18.89
N LEU A 57 -1.88 20.95 18.84
CA LEU A 57 -0.72 20.30 19.40
C LEU A 57 -0.86 20.34 20.93
N GLN A 58 -1.08 19.19 21.55
CA GLN A 58 -0.83 19.00 22.97
C GLN A 58 0.06 17.77 23.15
N ASP A 59 0.95 17.96 24.11
CA ASP A 59 1.99 17.09 24.63
C ASP A 59 3.30 17.07 23.85
N SER A 60 4.36 17.32 24.62
CA SER A 60 5.79 17.25 24.27
C SER A 60 6.06 16.10 23.30
N PRO A 61 6.93 16.27 22.29
CA PRO A 61 7.18 15.22 21.31
C PRO A 61 7.55 13.94 22.06
N PRO A 62 6.79 12.84 21.92
CA PRO A 62 7.24 11.56 22.45
C PRO A 62 8.62 11.31 21.84
N LYS A 63 9.58 11.00 22.71
CA LYS A 63 10.97 10.72 22.34
C LYS A 63 10.93 9.81 21.10
N LYS A 64 11.37 10.30 19.94
CA LYS A 64 11.35 9.52 18.70
C LYS A 64 12.15 8.24 18.97
N MET A 65 11.44 7.13 19.13
CA MET A 65 12.05 5.84 19.47
C MET A 65 12.95 5.40 18.32
N SER A 66 14.11 4.81 18.62
CA SER A 66 15.02 4.38 17.58
C SER A 66 14.41 3.22 16.76
N ILE A 67 14.92 2.99 15.56
CA ILE A 67 14.53 1.81 14.77
C ILE A 67 14.84 0.52 15.52
N GLN A 68 15.99 0.45 16.21
CA GLN A 68 16.42 -0.73 16.96
C GLN A 68 15.44 -1.04 18.09
N ASP A 69 14.96 -0.01 18.79
CA ASP A 69 13.96 -0.17 19.85
C ASP A 69 12.64 -0.71 19.30
N ARG A 70 12.23 -0.28 18.10
CA ARG A 70 11.00 -0.77 17.45
C ARG A 70 11.13 -2.22 17.00
N ASN A 71 12.24 -2.61 16.39
CA ASN A 71 12.48 -4.01 16.05
C ASN A 71 12.49 -4.88 17.32
N LYS A 72 13.04 -4.39 18.44
CA LYS A 72 12.99 -5.10 19.73
C LYS A 72 11.55 -5.24 20.24
N GLU A 73 10.72 -4.20 20.13
CA GLU A 73 9.29 -4.28 20.49
C GLU A 73 8.51 -5.22 19.55
N ALA A 74 8.82 -5.25 18.25
CA ALA A 74 8.24 -6.19 17.29
C ALA A 74 8.64 -7.65 17.61
N MET A 75 9.89 -7.89 18.02
CA MET A 75 10.33 -9.20 18.53
C MET A 75 9.65 -9.58 19.85
N LYS A 76 9.34 -8.62 20.71
CA LYS A 76 8.52 -8.89 21.91
C LYS A 76 7.07 -9.21 21.54
N LEU A 77 6.51 -8.53 20.54
CA LEU A 77 5.18 -8.83 20.00
C LEU A 77 5.16 -10.27 19.48
N SER A 78 6.14 -10.69 18.67
CA SER A 78 6.21 -12.05 18.14
C SER A 78 6.20 -13.11 19.24
N GLY A 79 6.98 -12.91 20.32
CA GLY A 79 6.97 -13.83 21.46
C GLY A 79 5.64 -13.86 22.22
N LYS A 80 4.87 -12.76 22.24
CA LYS A 80 3.52 -12.75 22.82
C LYS A 80 2.51 -13.49 21.95
N LEU A 81 2.62 -13.33 20.63
CA LEU A 81 1.76 -14.01 19.66
C LEU A 81 1.92 -15.54 19.72
N GLU A 82 3.12 -16.03 20.07
CA GLU A 82 3.36 -17.47 20.23
C GLU A 82 2.55 -18.13 21.36
N ASN A 83 2.08 -17.35 22.35
CA ASN A 83 1.58 -17.87 23.63
C ASN A 83 0.08 -17.64 23.88
N LYS A 84 -0.67 -17.06 22.94
CA LYS A 84 -2.08 -16.67 23.17
C LYS A 84 -2.99 -16.96 21.97
N ALA A 85 -4.28 -17.12 22.25
CA ALA A 85 -5.34 -17.27 21.26
C ALA A 85 -5.84 -15.92 20.70
N ASP A 86 -5.78 -14.83 21.49
CA ASP A 86 -6.24 -13.49 21.08
C ASP A 86 -5.13 -12.63 20.49
N ASN A 87 -4.56 -13.11 19.38
CA ASN A 87 -3.38 -12.53 18.75
C ASN A 87 -3.63 -11.16 18.10
N TYR A 88 -4.84 -10.92 17.57
CA TYR A 88 -5.17 -9.70 16.83
C TYR A 88 -5.24 -8.43 17.70
N VAL A 89 -5.75 -8.50 18.95
CA VAL A 89 -5.83 -7.33 19.85
C VAL A 89 -4.43 -6.78 20.14
N LEU A 90 -3.47 -7.68 20.35
CA LEU A 90 -2.08 -7.31 20.60
C LEU A 90 -1.44 -6.62 19.40
N VAL A 91 -1.79 -7.05 18.18
CA VAL A 91 -1.33 -6.40 16.94
C VAL A 91 -1.96 -5.02 16.82
N ALA A 92 -3.27 -4.88 17.00
CA ALA A 92 -3.96 -3.59 16.95
C ALA A 92 -3.40 -2.58 17.97
N ASP A 93 -3.18 -3.02 19.22
CA ASP A 93 -2.58 -2.19 20.27
C ASP A 93 -1.14 -1.79 19.93
N PHE A 94 -0.37 -2.71 19.35
CA PHE A 94 0.98 -2.43 18.88
C PHE A 94 0.97 -1.39 17.75
N VAL A 95 0.10 -1.53 16.77
CA VAL A 95 -0.03 -0.62 15.63
C VAL A 95 -0.43 0.78 16.10
N LYS A 96 -1.42 0.88 16.99
CA LYS A 96 -1.82 2.16 17.61
C LYS A 96 -0.67 2.83 18.34
N LYS A 97 0.10 2.04 19.11
CA LYS A 97 1.23 2.55 19.90
C LYS A 97 2.40 3.02 19.04
N PHE A 98 2.65 2.36 17.91
CA PHE A 98 3.82 2.59 17.07
C PHE A 98 3.47 3.09 15.67
N ARG A 99 2.30 3.70 15.49
CA ARG A 99 1.81 4.25 14.21
C ARG A 99 2.83 5.18 13.55
N ASP A 100 2.94 5.09 12.24
CA ASP A 100 3.97 5.71 11.39
C ASP A 100 5.41 5.28 11.74
N GLY A 101 5.54 4.25 12.56
CA GLY A 101 6.79 3.61 12.87
C GLY A 101 7.32 2.79 11.70
N ILE A 102 8.60 2.43 11.77
CA ILE A 102 9.28 1.60 10.79
C ILE A 102 9.82 0.37 11.51
N ILE A 103 9.51 -0.79 10.94
CA ILE A 103 10.11 -2.07 11.27
C ILE A 103 11.04 -2.44 10.12
N ARG A 104 12.32 -2.67 10.43
CA ARG A 104 13.29 -3.16 9.44
C ARG A 104 13.23 -4.66 9.35
N LEU A 105 13.14 -5.16 8.12
CA LEU A 105 13.24 -6.58 7.81
C LEU A 105 14.71 -6.98 7.70
N LYS A 106 15.00 -8.26 7.95
CA LYS A 106 16.29 -8.83 7.58
C LYS A 106 16.39 -8.83 6.06
N GLU A 107 17.47 -8.28 5.51
CA GLU A 107 17.70 -8.28 4.07
C GLU A 107 17.93 -9.69 3.54
N ASN A 108 17.17 -10.02 2.49
CA ASN A 108 17.38 -11.20 1.67
C ASN A 108 17.00 -10.89 0.20
N LYS A 109 16.96 -11.90 -0.68
CA LYS A 109 16.65 -11.70 -2.10
C LYS A 109 15.32 -10.97 -2.36
N VAL A 110 14.33 -11.19 -1.50
CA VAL A 110 12.96 -10.65 -1.64
C VAL A 110 12.81 -9.31 -0.93
N THR A 111 13.40 -9.17 0.26
CA THR A 111 13.22 -8.03 1.17
C THR A 111 14.30 -6.97 1.05
N ASN A 112 15.19 -7.07 0.07
CA ASN A 112 16.26 -6.10 -0.14
C ASN A 112 15.67 -4.69 -0.31
N ASN A 113 16.16 -3.73 0.47
CA ASN A 113 15.67 -2.35 0.53
C ASN A 113 14.17 -2.21 0.89
N LEU A 114 13.56 -3.20 1.54
CA LEU A 114 12.17 -3.12 1.99
C LEU A 114 12.07 -2.97 3.52
N GLN A 115 11.03 -2.27 3.95
CA GLN A 115 10.69 -2.07 5.36
C GLN A 115 9.17 -2.01 5.52
N ILE A 116 8.69 -2.26 6.73
CA ILE A 116 7.27 -2.11 7.04
C ILE A 116 7.06 -0.77 7.74
N ARG A 117 6.24 0.11 7.15
CA ARG A 117 5.68 1.27 7.85
C ARG A 117 4.43 0.83 8.59
N ILE A 118 4.46 0.92 9.92
CA ILE A 118 3.34 0.58 10.79
C ILE A 118 2.21 1.56 10.54
N CYS A 119 1.02 1.05 10.21
CA CYS A 119 -0.14 1.88 9.91
C CYS A 119 -1.45 1.11 10.10
N GLU A 120 -2.55 1.84 10.21
CA GLU A 120 -3.90 1.27 10.27
C GLU A 120 -4.52 1.16 8.86
N LEU A 121 -5.70 0.54 8.72
CA LEU A 121 -6.42 0.46 7.44
C LEU A 121 -6.65 1.86 6.84
N ASP A 122 -6.98 2.82 7.70
CA ASP A 122 -7.26 4.21 7.35
C ASP A 122 -6.05 4.96 6.75
N ASP A 123 -4.84 4.42 6.91
CA ASP A 123 -3.61 4.97 6.34
C ASP A 123 -3.26 4.35 4.98
N THR A 124 -4.08 3.42 4.49
CA THR A 124 -3.91 2.73 3.20
C THR A 124 -4.84 3.30 2.13
N MET A 125 -4.74 2.80 0.91
CA MET A 125 -5.70 3.13 -0.15
C MET A 125 -7.13 2.61 0.10
N PHE A 126 -7.32 1.72 1.07
CA PHE A 126 -8.61 1.12 1.45
C PHE A 126 -9.24 1.82 2.66
N LEU A 127 -8.96 3.10 2.86
CA LEU A 127 -9.53 3.92 3.92
C LEU A 127 -11.07 3.78 3.95
N GLY A 128 -11.60 3.33 5.10
CA GLY A 128 -13.04 3.12 5.30
C GLY A 128 -13.59 1.79 4.76
N GLU A 129 -12.80 0.97 4.08
CA GLU A 129 -13.22 -0.34 3.58
C GLU A 129 -12.99 -1.45 4.62
N ASN A 130 -13.54 -1.29 5.84
CA ASN A 130 -13.38 -2.29 6.91
C ASN A 130 -13.86 -3.70 6.49
N TYR A 131 -14.92 -3.75 5.67
CA TYR A 131 -15.44 -5.00 5.09
C TYR A 131 -14.38 -5.74 4.28
N ARG A 132 -13.41 -5.03 3.68
CA ARG A 132 -12.38 -5.64 2.85
C ARG A 132 -11.37 -6.42 3.67
N LEU A 133 -11.05 -5.95 4.88
CA LEU A 133 -10.19 -6.68 5.82
C LEU A 133 -10.87 -8.00 6.26
N GLU A 134 -12.19 -7.95 6.51
CA GLU A 134 -12.99 -9.14 6.80
C GLU A 134 -13.00 -10.09 5.59
N SER A 135 -13.27 -9.57 4.39
CA SER A 135 -13.27 -10.36 3.15
C SER A 135 -11.93 -11.01 2.84
N TRP A 136 -10.79 -10.37 3.13
CA TRP A 136 -9.47 -11.00 2.96
C TRP A 136 -9.32 -12.25 3.84
N GLY A 137 -9.85 -12.22 5.05
CA GLY A 137 -9.80 -13.34 5.97
C GLY A 137 -10.76 -14.49 5.62
N GLU A 138 -11.89 -14.15 5.01
CA GLU A 138 -12.98 -15.11 4.71
C GLU A 138 -12.91 -15.72 3.31
N VAL A 139 -12.53 -14.93 2.30
CA VAL A 139 -12.68 -15.31 0.88
C VAL A 139 -11.40 -15.89 0.31
N TYR A 140 -10.24 -15.34 0.68
CA TYR A 140 -8.95 -15.79 0.14
C TYR A 140 -8.44 -17.05 0.81
N LEU A 141 -8.74 -17.24 2.09
CA LEU A 141 -8.20 -18.33 2.88
C LEU A 141 -9.19 -19.48 2.94
N SER A 142 -8.68 -20.71 2.87
CA SER A 142 -9.51 -21.92 2.90
C SER A 142 -10.28 -22.11 4.21
N LYS A 143 -9.82 -21.46 5.28
CA LYS A 143 -10.53 -21.34 6.55
C LYS A 143 -10.69 -19.86 6.89
N PRO A 144 -11.90 -19.42 7.27
CA PRO A 144 -12.10 -18.07 7.78
C PRO A 144 -11.09 -17.76 8.88
N THR A 145 -10.23 -16.78 8.64
CA THR A 145 -9.15 -16.40 9.54
C THR A 145 -9.21 -14.91 9.79
N LYS A 146 -9.27 -14.49 11.05
CA LYS A 146 -9.21 -13.05 11.33
C LYS A 146 -7.84 -12.50 10.98
N LEU A 147 -7.83 -11.40 10.25
CA LEU A 147 -6.63 -10.68 9.86
C LEU A 147 -6.59 -9.31 10.53
N GLU A 148 -5.42 -8.91 10.98
CA GLU A 148 -5.15 -7.57 11.50
C GLU A 148 -4.02 -6.92 10.69
N ILE A 149 -4.14 -5.64 10.38
CA ILE A 149 -3.09 -4.92 9.65
C ILE A 149 -1.90 -4.69 10.57
N LEU A 150 -0.70 -5.01 10.09
CA LEU A 150 0.54 -4.62 10.73
C LEU A 150 1.10 -3.32 10.13
N GLY A 151 0.92 -3.15 8.82
CA GLY A 151 1.36 -1.94 8.12
C GLY A 151 1.49 -2.11 6.62
N LEU A 152 2.21 -1.19 5.99
CA LEU A 152 2.49 -1.17 4.55
C LEU A 152 3.95 -1.51 4.28
N LEU A 153 4.18 -2.29 3.23
CA LEU A 153 5.52 -2.52 2.72
C LEU A 153 5.96 -1.34 1.86
N GLU A 154 7.09 -0.74 2.22
CA GLU A 154 7.66 0.43 1.55
C GLU A 154 9.15 0.20 1.28
N SER A 155 9.72 0.97 0.36
CA SER A 155 11.17 1.00 0.20
C SER A 155 11.83 1.64 1.43
N SER A 156 13.12 1.36 1.63
CA SER A 156 13.95 1.97 2.68
C SER A 156 14.03 3.50 2.57
N GLN A 157 13.69 4.06 1.40
CA GLN A 157 13.59 5.50 1.14
C GLN A 157 12.20 6.08 1.51
N GLY A 158 11.28 5.26 2.03
CA GLY A 158 9.93 5.68 2.41
C GLY A 158 8.99 5.84 1.21
N MET A 159 9.26 5.16 0.09
CA MET A 159 8.34 5.13 -1.03
C MET A 159 7.46 3.88 -0.92
N ALA A 160 6.14 4.09 -0.81
CA ALA A 160 5.19 3.00 -0.88
C ALA A 160 5.30 2.28 -2.23
N LEU A 161 5.23 0.95 -2.18
CA LEU A 161 5.16 0.14 -3.39
C LEU A 161 3.84 0.40 -4.12
N PHE A 162 3.87 0.37 -5.46
CA PHE A 162 2.67 0.45 -6.27
C PHE A 162 2.54 -0.79 -7.16
N PRO A 163 1.40 -1.52 -7.10
CA PRO A 163 0.32 -1.38 -6.12
C PRO A 163 0.80 -1.61 -4.67
N GLN A 164 0.10 -1.01 -3.70
CA GLN A 164 0.42 -1.11 -2.26
C GLN A 164 0.42 -2.59 -1.82
N CYS A 165 1.41 -2.98 -1.01
CA CYS A 165 1.44 -4.27 -0.32
C CYS A 165 1.13 -4.05 1.15
N ILE A 166 -0.01 -4.58 1.60
CA ILE A 166 -0.49 -4.46 2.97
C ILE A 166 -0.05 -5.71 3.72
N VAL A 167 0.74 -5.52 4.77
CA VAL A 167 1.19 -6.61 5.63
C VAL A 167 0.14 -6.86 6.70
N LEU A 168 -0.30 -8.10 6.78
CA LEU A 168 -1.39 -8.59 7.62
C LEU A 168 -0.85 -9.68 8.56
N VAL A 169 -1.43 -9.78 9.75
CA VAL A 169 -1.15 -10.84 10.72
C VAL A 169 -2.43 -11.64 10.92
N GLY A 170 -2.37 -12.94 10.66
CA GLY A 170 -3.47 -13.86 10.94
C GLY A 170 -3.46 -14.42 12.37
N GLU A 171 -4.58 -14.99 12.80
CA GLU A 171 -4.73 -15.60 14.13
C GLU A 171 -3.69 -16.69 14.42
N GLU A 172 -3.39 -17.51 13.41
CA GLU A 172 -2.37 -18.57 13.49
C GLU A 172 -0.92 -18.04 13.46
N ARG A 173 -0.74 -16.72 13.52
CA ARG A 173 0.54 -15.97 13.55
C ARG A 173 1.22 -15.87 12.19
N HIS A 174 0.63 -16.47 11.16
CA HIS A 174 1.04 -16.30 9.77
C HIS A 174 1.03 -14.82 9.39
N ILE A 175 2.03 -14.43 8.61
CA ILE A 175 2.17 -13.08 8.06
C ILE A 175 1.81 -13.14 6.60
N TYR A 176 0.84 -12.34 6.20
CA TYR A 176 0.41 -12.24 4.82
C TYR A 176 0.77 -10.86 4.24
N CYS A 177 0.92 -10.79 2.91
CA CYS A 177 0.86 -9.52 2.17
C CYS A 177 -0.29 -9.59 1.18
N TYR A 178 -1.23 -8.64 1.29
CA TYR A 178 -2.20 -8.41 0.24
C TYR A 178 -1.64 -7.41 -0.78
N ARG A 179 -1.58 -7.82 -2.04
CA ARG A 179 -1.14 -6.97 -3.16
C ARG A 179 -1.81 -7.41 -4.45
N ASN A 180 -2.43 -6.45 -5.15
CA ASN A 180 -3.00 -6.67 -6.49
C ASN A 180 -3.99 -7.84 -6.55
N GLU A 181 -4.92 -7.89 -5.59
CA GLU A 181 -5.94 -8.94 -5.48
C GLU A 181 -5.41 -10.36 -5.25
N VAL A 182 -4.16 -10.47 -4.78
CA VAL A 182 -3.53 -11.72 -4.35
C VAL A 182 -3.08 -11.58 -2.90
N LEU A 183 -3.31 -12.63 -2.11
CA LEU A 183 -2.83 -12.73 -0.73
C LEU A 183 -1.62 -13.67 -0.69
N TYR A 184 -0.43 -13.14 -0.41
CA TYR A 184 0.81 -13.90 -0.33
C TYR A 184 1.11 -14.29 1.11
N LEU A 185 1.51 -15.53 1.36
CA LEU A 185 2.09 -15.92 2.65
C LEU A 185 3.55 -15.46 2.69
N PHE A 186 3.85 -14.46 3.52
CA PHE A 186 5.20 -13.90 3.66
C PHE A 186 6.07 -14.65 4.65
N ALA A 187 5.49 -15.15 5.74
CA ALA A 187 6.19 -15.92 6.75
C ALA A 187 5.19 -16.67 7.64
N ASN A 188 5.64 -17.72 8.33
CA ASN A 188 4.81 -18.45 9.28
C ASN A 188 4.71 -17.75 10.64
N SER A 189 5.59 -16.78 10.89
CA SER A 189 5.55 -15.96 12.10
C SER A 189 6.19 -14.59 11.88
N LEU A 190 5.80 -13.62 12.71
CA LEU A 190 6.48 -12.32 12.75
C LEU A 190 7.97 -12.46 13.10
N LYS A 191 8.33 -13.46 13.91
CA LYS A 191 9.71 -13.73 14.30
C LYS A 191 10.56 -14.13 13.09
N GLU A 192 10.07 -15.08 12.30
CA GLU A 192 10.70 -15.52 11.05
C GLU A 192 10.86 -14.35 10.08
N LEU A 193 9.80 -13.55 9.88
CA LEU A 193 9.87 -12.36 9.03
C LEU A 193 10.97 -11.36 9.46
N LEU A 194 11.17 -11.18 10.76
CA LEU A 194 12.16 -10.23 11.30
C LEU A 194 13.59 -10.78 11.28
N GLN A 195 13.76 -12.09 11.47
CA GLN A 195 15.08 -12.72 11.58
C GLN A 195 15.63 -13.15 10.22
N ASP A 196 14.77 -13.66 9.36
CA ASP A 196 15.14 -14.33 8.10
C ASP A 196 14.64 -13.56 6.85
N GLY A 197 13.75 -12.59 7.06
CA GLY A 197 13.09 -11.86 5.97
C GLY A 197 11.93 -12.68 5.41
N VAL A 198 11.60 -12.49 4.14
CA VAL A 198 10.62 -13.33 3.44
C VAL A 198 11.37 -14.53 2.85
N PRO A 199 11.23 -15.76 3.41
CA PRO A 199 12.05 -16.90 3.05
C PRO A 199 11.82 -17.36 1.60
N ASN A 200 10.55 -17.49 1.19
CA ASN A 200 10.14 -17.66 -0.20
C ASN A 200 8.67 -17.26 -0.39
N ILE A 201 8.30 -16.79 -1.59
CA ILE A 201 6.91 -16.47 -1.94
C ILE A 201 6.40 -17.55 -2.91
N ASP A 202 6.26 -18.78 -2.41
CA ASP A 202 5.70 -19.88 -3.21
C ASP A 202 4.22 -20.10 -2.92
N THR A 203 3.75 -19.62 -1.76
CA THR A 203 2.36 -19.80 -1.31
C THR A 203 1.62 -18.48 -1.45
N TYR A 204 0.58 -18.50 -2.28
CA TYR A 204 -0.32 -17.40 -2.51
C TYR A 204 -1.74 -17.92 -2.67
N TYR A 205 -2.70 -17.04 -2.44
CA TYR A 205 -4.12 -17.30 -2.55
C TYR A 205 -4.70 -16.26 -3.50
N ASP A 206 -5.31 -16.75 -4.59
CA ASP A 206 -6.07 -15.92 -5.52
C ASP A 206 -7.50 -15.76 -5.03
N TYR A 207 -8.17 -14.75 -5.57
CA TYR A 207 -9.61 -14.64 -5.38
C TYR A 207 -10.28 -15.87 -6.02
N PRO A 208 -11.19 -16.57 -5.32
CA PRO A 208 -11.85 -17.74 -5.89
C PRO A 208 -12.68 -17.33 -7.12
N ASP A 209 -12.40 -17.97 -8.27
CA ASP A 209 -13.06 -17.69 -9.55
C ASP A 209 -14.58 -18.00 -9.53
N ASP A 210 -15.04 -18.82 -8.58
CA ASP A 210 -16.38 -19.42 -8.55
C ASP A 210 -17.20 -19.04 -7.31
N ILE A 211 -17.29 -17.74 -6.99
CA ILE A 211 -18.50 -17.27 -6.28
C ILE A 211 -19.58 -17.05 -7.33
N SER A 212 -19.99 -18.13 -8.02
CA SER A 212 -21.15 -18.06 -8.88
C SER A 212 -22.36 -17.84 -7.99
N ASP A 213 -23.11 -16.78 -8.26
CA ASP A 213 -24.43 -16.52 -7.68
C ASP A 213 -25.40 -17.66 -8.07
N GLU A 214 -25.26 -18.85 -7.49
CA GLU A 214 -26.34 -19.83 -7.49
C GLU A 214 -27.36 -19.39 -6.43
N VAL A 215 -28.32 -18.59 -6.92
CA VAL A 215 -29.54 -18.17 -6.21
C VAL A 215 -30.70 -19.06 -6.60
#